data_AF-A0A6L4Z5D9-F1
#
_entry.id   AF-A0A6L4Z5D9-F1
#
_cell.length_a   1.000
_cell.length_b   1.000
_cell.length_c   1.000
_cell.angle_alpha   90.00
_cell.angle_beta   90.00
_cell.angle_gamma   90.00
#
_symmetry.space_group_name_H-M   'P 1'
#
loop_
_entity.id
_entity.type
_entity.pdbx_description
1 polymer ?
#
loop_
_entity_poly.entity_id
_entity_poly.type
_entity_poly.pdbx_seq_one_letter_code
_entity_poly.pdbx_strand_id
1 'polypeptide(L)'
;HNVEQTISLHDVPNYMINGVPNTAFTEALAFVFQERDLFLLNITYPNPEKEYLKTLDIFWSLYEIMGVSLVDMKMWQWLYANPNATAVELREAVLQIAKDAWNTYYAPVFGMKDESILGIYSHMINSPMYLPNYAFGHLIHFQLEEHFKTHELAPEVLRIFALGQLTPNEWMKQAVGTPLSNEAILKATDEAVGKLK
;
A
#
# COMPACT_ATOMS: atom_id res chain seq x y z
N HIS A 1 8.45 8.04 8.78
CA HIS A 1 8.92 6.83 9.51
C HIS A 1 9.25 7.17 10.97
N ASN A 2 10.23 8.04 11.26
CA ASN A 2 10.66 8.31 12.64
C ASN A 2 9.53 8.68 13.63
N VAL A 3 8.50 9.41 13.18
CA VAL A 3 7.33 9.74 14.00
C VAL A 3 6.60 8.48 14.47
N GLU A 4 6.27 7.57 13.55
CA GLU A 4 5.67 6.28 13.89
C GLU A 4 6.59 5.51 14.83
N GLN A 5 7.86 5.36 14.48
CA GLN A 5 8.82 4.57 15.26
C GLN A 5 8.98 5.09 16.70
N THR A 6 8.89 6.41 16.90
CA THR A 6 8.94 7.01 18.23
C THR A 6 7.72 6.58 19.04
N ILE A 7 6.52 6.72 18.47
CA ILE A 7 5.25 6.36 19.13
C ILE A 7 5.21 4.86 19.41
N SER A 8 5.45 4.04 18.40
CA SER A 8 5.34 2.58 18.49
C SER A 8 6.40 1.96 19.38
N LEU A 9 7.48 2.68 19.69
CA LEU A 9 8.51 2.24 20.63
C LEU A 9 8.21 2.66 22.07
N HIS A 10 7.75 3.90 22.27
CA HIS A 10 7.69 4.52 23.59
C HIS A 10 6.30 4.55 24.22
N ASP A 11 5.25 4.61 23.40
CA ASP A 11 3.88 4.88 23.88
C ASP A 11 3.00 3.61 23.90
N VAL A 12 3.57 2.46 23.55
CA VAL A 12 2.88 1.16 23.58
C VAL A 12 2.56 0.71 25.01
N PRO A 13 1.42 0.03 25.24
CA PRO A 13 1.01 -0.40 26.58
C PRO A 13 1.92 -1.50 27.16
N ASN A 14 2.62 -2.25 26.31
CA ASN A 14 3.59 -3.25 26.72
C ASN A 14 4.76 -3.24 25.73
N TYR A 15 5.98 -3.05 26.25
CA TYR A 15 7.19 -3.01 25.44
C TYR A 15 7.43 -4.30 24.62
N MET A 16 6.93 -5.46 25.07
CA MET A 16 7.08 -6.73 24.35
C MET A 16 6.31 -6.78 23.01
N ILE A 17 5.38 -5.85 22.79
CA ILE A 17 4.65 -5.68 21.53
C ILE A 17 5.00 -4.35 20.85
N ASN A 18 6.17 -3.77 21.12
CA ASN A 18 6.59 -2.53 20.46
C ASN A 18 6.65 -2.68 18.93
N GLY A 19 6.45 -1.57 18.22
CA GLY A 19 6.37 -1.52 16.76
C GLY A 19 4.94 -1.61 16.23
N VAL A 20 4.85 -1.80 14.92
CA VAL A 20 3.58 -1.99 14.17
C VAL A 20 3.59 -3.36 13.49
N PRO A 21 2.43 -3.87 13.02
CA PRO A 21 2.33 -5.26 12.53
C PRO A 21 3.39 -5.63 11.49
N ASN A 22 3.63 -4.76 10.50
CA ASN A 22 4.70 -4.88 9.50
C ASN A 22 4.93 -3.52 8.79
N THR A 23 5.88 -3.50 7.85
CA THR A 23 6.27 -2.31 7.07
C THR A 23 5.11 -1.59 6.38
N ALA A 24 4.05 -2.29 5.96
CA ALA A 24 2.90 -1.65 5.32
C ALA A 24 2.24 -0.59 6.23
N PHE A 25 2.21 -0.83 7.54
CA PHE A 25 1.66 0.11 8.52
C PHE A 25 2.58 1.32 8.72
N THR A 26 3.90 1.11 8.69
CA THR A 26 4.89 2.20 8.71
C THR A 26 4.76 3.10 7.48
N GLU A 27 4.65 2.50 6.29
CA GLU A 27 4.47 3.23 5.02
C GLU A 27 3.13 3.97 5.01
N ALA A 28 2.08 3.39 5.59
CA ALA A 28 0.77 4.04 5.65
C ALA A 28 0.82 5.40 6.37
N LEU A 29 1.52 5.53 7.50
CA LEU A 29 1.69 6.85 8.13
C LEU A 29 2.57 7.78 7.29
N ALA A 30 3.56 7.24 6.59
CA ALA A 30 4.37 8.05 5.69
C ALA A 30 3.51 8.67 4.58
N PHE A 31 2.59 7.91 3.99
CA PHE A 31 1.64 8.42 2.99
C PHE A 31 0.71 9.47 3.56
N VAL A 32 0.15 9.27 4.76
CA VAL A 32 -0.65 10.28 5.48
C VAL A 32 0.11 11.62 5.58
N PHE A 33 1.40 11.59 5.91
CA PHE A 33 2.20 12.82 5.97
C PHE A 33 2.58 13.37 4.59
N GLN A 34 2.92 12.50 3.64
CA GLN A 34 3.25 12.89 2.28
C GLN A 34 2.11 13.67 1.62
N GLU A 35 0.85 13.26 1.84
CA GLU A 35 -0.32 13.96 1.29
C GLU A 35 -0.55 15.38 1.84
N ARG A 36 0.14 15.72 2.94
CA ARG A 36 0.04 17.03 3.60
C ARG A 36 1.29 17.88 3.35
N ASP A 37 2.18 17.47 2.44
CA ASP A 37 3.42 18.17 2.11
C ASP A 37 3.20 19.64 1.70
N LEU A 38 2.29 19.92 0.77
CA LEU A 38 1.98 21.27 0.30
C LEU A 38 1.32 22.11 1.38
N PHE A 39 0.47 21.50 2.21
CA PHE A 39 -0.13 22.17 3.37
C PHE A 39 0.94 22.64 4.34
N LEU A 40 1.96 21.82 4.63
CA LEU A 40 3.09 22.21 5.48
C LEU A 40 3.90 23.37 4.89
N LEU A 41 3.91 23.51 3.56
CA LEU A 41 4.56 24.62 2.85
C LEU A 41 3.65 25.87 2.73
N ASN A 42 2.48 25.88 3.37
CA ASN A 42 1.45 26.92 3.22
C ASN A 42 0.97 27.13 1.76
N ILE A 43 1.08 26.10 0.92
CA ILE A 43 0.61 26.13 -0.46
C ILE A 43 -0.80 25.57 -0.49
N THR A 44 -1.77 26.38 -0.91
CA THR A 44 -3.16 25.96 -1.07
C THR A 44 -3.61 26.17 -2.51
N TYR A 45 -4.32 25.18 -3.06
CA TYR A 45 -4.92 25.24 -4.37
C TYR A 45 -6.37 24.81 -4.27
N PRO A 46 -7.33 25.75 -4.31
CA PRO A 46 -8.74 25.41 -4.25
C PRO A 46 -9.17 24.82 -5.60
N ASN A 47 -9.45 23.51 -5.61
CA ASN A 47 -10.06 22.82 -6.75
C ASN A 47 -11.20 21.94 -6.20
N PRO A 48 -12.46 22.15 -6.64
CA PRO A 48 -13.60 21.34 -6.18
C PRO A 48 -13.47 19.86 -6.56
N GLU A 49 -12.67 19.54 -7.58
CA GLU A 49 -12.43 18.17 -8.05
C GLU A 49 -11.22 17.50 -7.39
N LYS A 50 -10.47 18.23 -6.54
CA LYS A 50 -9.18 17.77 -5.99
C LYS A 50 -9.29 16.40 -5.33
N GLU A 51 -10.28 16.21 -4.47
CA GLU A 51 -10.44 14.96 -3.71
C GLU A 51 -10.88 13.79 -4.60
N TYR A 52 -11.67 14.05 -5.64
CA TYR A 52 -12.07 13.03 -6.61
C TYR A 52 -10.88 12.59 -7.47
N LEU A 53 -10.11 13.55 -8.00
CA LEU A 53 -8.89 13.27 -8.77
C LEU A 53 -7.85 12.54 -7.92
N LYS A 54 -7.66 12.95 -6.66
CA LYS A 54 -6.79 12.27 -5.70
C LYS A 54 -7.22 10.83 -5.46
N THR A 55 -8.52 10.57 -5.31
CA THR A 55 -9.03 9.21 -5.13
C THR A 55 -8.71 8.33 -6.33
N LEU A 56 -8.88 8.85 -7.56
CA LEU A 56 -8.53 8.12 -8.77
C LEU A 56 -7.02 7.88 -8.89
N ASP A 57 -6.20 8.86 -8.52
CA ASP A 57 -4.74 8.74 -8.50
C ASP A 57 -4.28 7.63 -7.53
N ILE A 58 -4.84 7.59 -6.32
CA ILE A 58 -4.57 6.52 -5.35
C ILE A 58 -5.04 5.17 -5.90
N PHE A 59 -6.22 5.10 -6.50
CA PHE A 59 -6.75 3.85 -7.06
C PHE A 59 -5.84 3.30 -8.17
N TRP A 60 -5.41 4.14 -9.11
CA TRP A 60 -4.49 3.73 -10.18
C TRP A 60 -3.11 3.35 -9.64
N SER A 61 -2.57 4.13 -8.71
CA SER A 61 -1.30 3.81 -8.03
C SER A 61 -1.38 2.46 -7.32
N LEU A 62 -2.49 2.20 -6.63
CA LEU A 62 -2.75 0.94 -5.94
C LEU A 62 -2.86 -0.22 -6.94
N TYR A 63 -3.60 -0.01 -8.03
CA TYR A 63 -3.76 -1.03 -9.07
C TYR A 63 -2.41 -1.35 -9.72
N GLU A 64 -1.54 -0.37 -10.00
CA GLU A 64 -0.19 -0.61 -10.49
C GLU A 64 0.65 -1.43 -9.50
N ILE A 65 0.76 -0.96 -8.24
CA ILE A 65 1.65 -1.58 -7.25
C ILE A 65 1.20 -3.01 -6.88
N MET A 66 -0.10 -3.31 -6.95
CA MET A 66 -0.62 -4.67 -6.76
C MET A 66 -0.08 -5.64 -7.81
N GLY A 67 0.09 -5.22 -9.06
CA GLY A 67 0.61 -6.07 -10.14
C GLY A 67 2.06 -6.46 -9.91
N VAL A 68 2.89 -5.48 -9.58
CA VAL A 68 4.31 -5.74 -9.27
C VAL A 68 4.45 -6.55 -7.97
N SER A 69 3.53 -6.38 -7.01
CA SER A 69 3.46 -7.19 -5.78
C SER A 69 3.17 -8.66 -6.08
N LEU A 70 2.29 -8.94 -7.04
CA LEU A 70 2.04 -10.32 -7.49
C LEU A 70 3.28 -10.94 -8.13
N VAL A 71 4.05 -10.16 -8.88
CA VAL A 71 5.32 -10.61 -9.48
C VAL A 71 6.34 -10.95 -8.39
N ASP A 72 6.52 -10.07 -7.39
CA ASP A 72 7.37 -10.31 -6.21
C ASP A 72 7.03 -11.64 -5.54
N MET A 73 5.76 -11.81 -5.13
CA MET A 73 5.30 -13.03 -4.46
C MET A 73 5.53 -14.29 -5.29
N LYS A 74 5.20 -14.26 -6.58
CA LYS A 74 5.35 -15.39 -7.48
C LYS A 74 6.80 -15.72 -7.79
N MET A 75 7.66 -14.71 -7.90
CA MET A 75 9.09 -14.90 -8.07
C MET A 75 9.68 -15.64 -6.88
N TRP A 76 9.34 -15.25 -5.64
CA TRP A 76 9.82 -15.98 -4.45
C TRP A 76 9.30 -17.41 -4.39
N GLN A 77 8.03 -17.64 -4.72
CA GLN A 77 7.48 -19.00 -4.85
C GLN A 77 8.26 -19.82 -5.88
N TRP A 78 8.56 -19.24 -7.04
CA TRP A 78 9.36 -19.88 -8.08
C TRP A 78 10.78 -20.18 -7.61
N LEU A 79 11.44 -19.23 -6.93
CA LEU A 79 12.80 -19.42 -6.43
C LEU A 79 12.87 -20.52 -5.36
N TYR A 80 11.88 -20.59 -4.45
CA TYR A 80 11.80 -21.69 -3.48
C TYR A 80 11.57 -23.05 -4.15
N ALA A 81 10.84 -23.10 -5.26
CA ALA A 81 10.67 -24.32 -6.04
C ALA A 81 11.91 -24.70 -6.87
N ASN A 82 12.82 -23.73 -7.13
CA ASN A 82 14.00 -23.89 -7.98
C ASN A 82 15.28 -23.45 -7.22
N PRO A 83 15.68 -24.14 -6.15
CA PRO A 83 16.76 -23.69 -5.25
C PRO A 83 18.15 -23.62 -5.92
N ASN A 84 18.32 -24.26 -7.08
CA ASN A 84 19.58 -24.28 -7.83
C ASN A 84 19.57 -23.36 -9.07
N ALA A 85 18.55 -22.50 -9.20
CA ALA A 85 18.41 -21.62 -10.34
C ALA A 85 19.59 -20.65 -10.49
N THR A 86 19.98 -20.41 -11.74
CA THR A 86 20.92 -19.36 -12.12
C THR A 86 20.23 -18.01 -12.21
N ALA A 87 21.00 -16.92 -12.21
CA ALA A 87 20.47 -15.57 -12.40
C ALA A 87 19.75 -15.39 -13.75
N VAL A 88 20.18 -16.11 -14.80
CA VAL A 88 19.54 -16.09 -16.12
C VAL A 88 18.17 -16.77 -16.05
N GLU A 89 18.08 -17.94 -15.43
CA GLU A 89 16.80 -18.65 -15.26
C GLU A 89 15.83 -17.85 -14.40
N LEU A 90 16.30 -17.20 -13.34
CA LEU A 90 15.49 -16.30 -12.52
C LEU A 90 14.95 -15.12 -13.34
N ARG A 91 15.78 -14.48 -14.15
CA ARG A 91 15.35 -13.38 -15.02
C ARG A 91 14.23 -13.82 -15.97
N GLU A 92 14.41 -14.95 -16.66
CA GLU A 92 13.40 -15.45 -17.60
C GLU A 92 12.10 -15.84 -16.88
N ALA A 93 12.20 -16.44 -15.69
CA ALA A 93 11.05 -16.74 -14.85
C ALA A 93 10.29 -15.48 -14.44
N VAL A 94 10.99 -14.43 -13.99
CA VAL A 94 10.37 -13.13 -13.65
C VAL A 94 9.67 -12.51 -14.85
N LEU A 95 10.29 -12.51 -16.03
CA LEU A 95 9.68 -11.99 -17.26
C LEU A 95 8.41 -12.76 -17.63
N GLN A 96 8.41 -14.09 -17.48
CA GLN A 96 7.22 -14.90 -17.73
C GLN A 96 6.13 -14.63 -16.70
N ILE A 97 6.47 -14.58 -15.41
CA ILE A 97 5.54 -14.27 -14.32
C ILE A 97 4.89 -12.89 -14.51
N ALA A 98 5.67 -11.89 -14.93
CA ALA A 98 5.17 -10.54 -15.22
C ALA A 98 4.14 -10.56 -16.35
N LYS A 99 4.42 -11.27 -17.45
CA LYS A 99 3.48 -11.43 -18.57
C LYS A 99 2.22 -12.17 -18.15
N ASP A 100 2.34 -13.24 -17.37
CA ASP A 100 1.19 -14.01 -16.89
C ASP A 100 0.29 -13.16 -15.99
N ALA A 101 0.87 -12.39 -15.07
CA ALA A 101 0.14 -11.45 -14.23
C ALA A 101 -0.52 -10.35 -15.06
N TRP A 102 0.20 -9.77 -16.03
CA TRP A 102 -0.34 -8.76 -16.95
C TRP A 102 -1.53 -9.31 -17.74
N ASN A 103 -1.36 -10.46 -18.39
CA ASN A 103 -2.40 -11.07 -19.20
C ASN A 103 -3.65 -11.41 -18.41
N THR A 104 -3.49 -11.80 -17.14
CA THR A 104 -4.60 -12.14 -16.25
C THR A 104 -5.35 -10.91 -15.77
N TYR A 105 -4.64 -9.88 -15.30
CA TYR A 105 -5.25 -8.78 -14.54
C TYR A 105 -5.28 -7.44 -15.26
N TYR A 106 -4.38 -7.19 -16.22
CA TYR A 106 -4.18 -5.88 -16.87
C TYR A 106 -4.63 -5.88 -18.33
N ALA A 107 -4.37 -6.95 -19.08
CA ALA A 107 -4.77 -7.04 -20.49
C ALA A 107 -6.28 -6.82 -20.73
N PRO A 108 -7.21 -7.28 -19.87
CA PRO A 108 -8.64 -6.97 -20.02
C PRO A 108 -8.98 -5.47 -19.91
N VAL A 109 -8.15 -4.69 -19.21
CA VAL A 109 -8.34 -3.25 -18.99
C VAL A 109 -7.61 -2.44 -20.07
N PHE A 110 -6.37 -2.79 -20.39
CA PHE A 110 -5.51 -2.02 -21.30
C PHE A 110 -5.54 -2.49 -22.77
N GLY A 111 -6.07 -3.68 -23.06
CA GLY A 111 -6.17 -4.21 -24.42
C GLY A 111 -4.85 -4.67 -25.05
N MET A 112 -3.75 -4.65 -24.29
CA MET A 112 -2.41 -5.13 -24.71
C MET A 112 -2.05 -6.41 -23.96
N LYS A 113 -1.31 -7.31 -24.60
CA LYS A 113 -0.90 -8.60 -24.04
C LYS A 113 0.62 -8.74 -24.03
N ASP A 114 1.10 -9.64 -23.19
CA ASP A 114 2.49 -10.08 -23.10
C ASP A 114 3.48 -8.96 -22.71
N GLU A 115 3.00 -7.96 -21.97
CA GLU A 115 3.82 -6.90 -21.41
C GLU A 115 4.59 -7.38 -20.18
N SER A 116 5.86 -6.97 -20.08
CA SER A 116 6.74 -7.33 -18.96
C SER A 116 6.96 -6.21 -17.95
N ILE A 117 6.24 -5.09 -18.08
CA ILE A 117 6.48 -3.88 -17.29
C ILE A 117 6.33 -4.11 -15.77
N LEU A 118 5.51 -5.10 -15.36
CA LEU A 118 5.34 -5.44 -13.95
C LEU A 118 6.60 -6.04 -13.29
N GLY A 119 7.57 -6.51 -14.09
CA GLY A 119 8.84 -7.08 -13.60
C GLY A 119 9.97 -6.06 -13.41
N ILE A 120 9.67 -4.75 -13.38
CA ILE A 120 10.69 -3.69 -13.42
C ILE A 120 11.44 -3.47 -12.09
N TYR A 121 10.88 -3.89 -10.96
CA TYR A 121 11.43 -3.59 -9.63
C TYR A 121 12.44 -4.62 -9.15
N SER A 122 13.73 -4.30 -9.23
CA SER A 122 14.80 -5.16 -8.68
C SER A 122 14.78 -5.31 -7.15
N HIS A 123 14.12 -4.40 -6.43
CA HIS A 123 13.99 -4.43 -4.97
C HIS A 123 13.41 -5.75 -4.46
N MET A 124 12.51 -6.38 -5.22
CA MET A 124 11.92 -7.68 -4.85
C MET A 124 12.96 -8.80 -4.71
N ILE A 125 14.11 -8.70 -5.40
CA ILE A 125 15.20 -9.69 -5.32
C ILE A 125 16.01 -9.50 -4.03
N ASN A 126 16.29 -8.24 -3.67
CA ASN A 126 17.09 -7.92 -2.49
C ASN A 126 16.31 -8.05 -1.17
N SER A 127 15.00 -7.84 -1.22
CA SER A 127 14.15 -7.81 -0.03
C SER A 127 12.89 -8.65 -0.29
N PRO A 128 12.74 -9.81 0.38
CA PRO A 128 11.56 -10.65 0.21
C PRO A 128 10.29 -9.92 0.59
N MET A 129 9.23 -10.08 -0.21
CA MET A 129 7.90 -9.53 0.07
C MET A 129 7.92 -8.00 0.26
N TYR A 130 8.81 -7.30 -0.44
CA TYR A 130 8.95 -5.85 -0.34
C TYR A 130 7.77 -5.11 -0.97
N LEU A 131 7.42 -5.44 -2.21
CA LEU A 131 6.38 -4.72 -2.96
C LEU A 131 4.97 -4.93 -2.38
N PRO A 132 4.58 -6.13 -1.90
CA PRO A 132 3.29 -6.32 -1.22
C PRO A 132 3.06 -5.37 -0.04
N ASN A 133 4.11 -4.96 0.67
CA ASN A 133 3.96 -4.00 1.77
C ASN A 133 3.46 -2.63 1.28
N TYR A 134 3.85 -2.18 0.09
CA TYR A 134 3.37 -0.92 -0.48
C TYR A 134 1.91 -1.01 -0.90
N ALA A 135 1.51 -2.13 -1.52
CA ALA A 135 0.10 -2.37 -1.87
C ALA A 135 -0.81 -2.35 -0.63
N PHE A 136 -0.43 -3.06 0.43
CA PHE A 136 -1.17 -3.00 1.68
C PHE A 136 -1.04 -1.63 2.37
N GLY A 137 0.11 -0.96 2.26
CA GLY A 137 0.33 0.36 2.84
C GLY A 137 -0.64 1.39 2.28
N HIS A 138 -0.88 1.39 0.97
CA HIS A 138 -1.89 2.24 0.34
C HIS A 138 -3.33 1.92 0.81
N LEU A 139 -3.68 0.64 0.98
CA LEU A 139 -5.00 0.26 1.50
C LEU A 139 -5.20 0.74 2.94
N ILE A 140 -4.20 0.54 3.80
CA ILE A 140 -4.21 0.98 5.19
C ILE A 140 -4.29 2.52 5.24
N HIS A 141 -3.45 3.20 4.47
CA HIS A 141 -3.44 4.66 4.33
C HIS A 141 -4.81 5.19 3.94
N PHE A 142 -5.45 4.62 2.92
CA PHE A 142 -6.77 5.07 2.48
C PHE A 142 -7.82 4.92 3.60
N GLN A 143 -7.85 3.78 4.30
CA GLN A 143 -8.77 3.58 5.42
C GLN A 143 -8.46 4.51 6.61
N LEU A 144 -7.20 4.84 6.87
CA LEU A 144 -6.81 5.83 7.88
C LEU A 144 -7.25 7.24 7.49
N GLU A 145 -7.09 7.64 6.23
CA GLU A 145 -7.57 8.96 5.75
C GLU A 145 -9.09 9.09 5.89
N GLU A 146 -9.85 8.04 5.54
CA GLU A 146 -11.31 8.05 5.76
C GLU A 146 -11.65 8.26 7.25
N HIS A 147 -10.88 7.64 8.15
CA HIS A 147 -11.06 7.82 9.58
C HIS A 147 -10.73 9.25 10.04
N PHE A 148 -9.67 9.86 9.50
CA PHE A 148 -9.25 11.23 9.82
C PHE A 148 -10.18 12.32 9.26
N LYS A 149 -11.12 11.99 8.37
CA LYS A 149 -12.15 12.95 7.93
C LYS A 149 -13.10 13.35 9.05
N THR A 150 -13.31 12.48 10.04
CA THR A 150 -14.23 12.73 11.17
C THR A 150 -13.55 12.78 12.53
N HIS A 151 -12.22 12.60 12.58
CA HIS A 151 -11.44 12.59 13.82
C HIS A 151 -10.19 13.46 13.68
N GLU A 152 -9.74 14.06 14.78
CA GLU A 152 -8.53 14.88 14.76
C GLU A 152 -7.28 14.04 14.51
N LEU A 153 -6.48 14.44 13.52
CA LEU A 153 -5.32 13.68 13.05
C LEU A 153 -4.30 13.38 14.15
N ALA A 154 -3.84 14.41 14.88
CA ALA A 154 -2.75 14.27 15.84
C ALA A 154 -3.06 13.30 17.01
N PRO A 155 -4.17 13.44 17.76
CA PRO A 155 -4.48 12.51 18.84
C PRO A 155 -4.74 11.09 18.31
N GLU A 156 -5.32 10.96 17.12
CA GLU A 156 -5.57 9.64 16.53
C GLU A 156 -4.29 8.95 16.06
N VAL A 157 -3.34 9.67 15.46
CA VAL A 157 -2.02 9.11 15.12
C VAL A 157 -1.32 8.60 16.37
N LEU A 158 -1.31 9.36 17.46
CA LEU A 158 -0.74 8.91 18.73
C LEU A 158 -1.42 7.65 19.25
N ARG A 159 -2.77 7.63 19.27
CA ARG A 159 -3.55 6.48 19.74
C ARG A 159 -3.32 5.23 18.90
N ILE A 160 -3.38 5.36 17.58
CA ILE A 160 -3.34 4.26 16.62
C ILE A 160 -1.94 3.64 16.56
N PHE A 161 -0.90 4.46 16.50
CA PHE A 161 0.46 3.95 16.38
C PHE A 161 1.05 3.49 17.73
N ALA A 162 0.34 3.72 18.83
CA ALA A 162 0.64 3.16 20.15
C ALA A 162 0.00 1.76 20.40
N LEU A 163 -0.75 1.20 19.43
CA LEU A 163 -1.42 -0.10 19.60
C LEU A 163 -0.45 -1.29 19.74
N GLY A 164 0.78 -1.15 19.23
CA GLY A 164 1.79 -2.21 19.18
C GLY A 164 1.62 -3.17 18.00
N GLN A 165 2.48 -4.18 17.96
CA GLN A 165 2.59 -5.18 16.90
C GLN A 165 1.49 -6.26 17.01
N LEU A 166 0.24 -5.81 16.92
CA LEU A 166 -0.93 -6.70 16.82
C LEU A 166 -0.97 -7.41 15.46
N THR A 167 -1.87 -8.38 15.29
CA THR A 167 -2.14 -8.90 13.94
C THR A 167 -2.75 -7.79 13.06
N PRO A 168 -2.50 -7.77 11.73
CA PRO A 168 -2.94 -6.69 10.85
C PRO A 168 -4.43 -6.34 10.97
N ASN A 169 -5.31 -7.35 11.00
CA ASN A 169 -6.76 -7.12 11.11
C ASN A 169 -7.19 -6.66 12.51
N GLU A 170 -6.52 -7.12 13.56
CA GLU A 170 -6.82 -6.65 14.91
C GLU A 170 -6.36 -5.19 15.09
N TRP A 171 -5.19 -4.86 14.56
CA TRP A 171 -4.70 -3.49 14.51
C TRP A 171 -5.69 -2.57 13.79
N MET A 172 -6.14 -2.94 12.58
CA MET A 172 -7.12 -2.14 11.83
C MET A 172 -8.44 -1.98 12.56
N LYS A 173 -8.96 -3.04 13.20
CA LYS A 173 -10.20 -2.94 14.00
C LYS A 173 -10.07 -1.98 15.17
N GLN A 174 -8.94 -1.99 15.87
CA GLN A 174 -8.70 -1.06 16.97
C GLN A 174 -8.39 0.36 16.47
N ALA A 175 -7.80 0.49 15.29
CA ALA A 175 -7.47 1.77 14.68
C ALA A 175 -8.70 2.47 14.13
N VAL A 176 -9.50 1.80 13.29
CA VAL A 176 -10.58 2.42 12.49
C VAL A 176 -11.91 1.65 12.58
N GLY A 177 -12.04 0.70 13.51
CA GLY A 177 -13.30 -0.02 13.78
C GLY A 177 -13.62 -1.18 12.82
N THR A 178 -12.83 -1.38 11.77
CA THR A 178 -13.08 -2.38 10.72
C THR A 178 -11.80 -3.11 10.33
N PRO A 179 -11.87 -4.36 9.82
CA PRO A 179 -10.70 -5.03 9.27
C PRO A 179 -10.18 -4.32 8.01
N LEU A 180 -8.97 -4.69 7.57
CA LEU A 180 -8.41 -4.19 6.30
C LEU A 180 -9.31 -4.63 5.14
N SER A 181 -9.68 -3.70 4.27
CA SER A 181 -10.61 -3.93 3.17
C SER A 181 -10.29 -3.01 1.98
N ASN A 182 -10.55 -3.51 0.78
CA ASN A 182 -10.51 -2.71 -0.45
C ASN A 182 -11.85 -2.00 -0.74
N GLU A 183 -12.91 -2.28 0.02
CA GLU A 183 -14.24 -1.72 -0.23
C GLU A 183 -14.26 -0.19 -0.14
N ALA A 184 -13.48 0.39 0.78
CA ALA A 184 -13.43 1.84 0.97
C ALA A 184 -12.93 2.57 -0.28
N ILE A 185 -11.79 2.15 -0.83
CA ILE A 185 -11.23 2.75 -2.04
C ILE A 185 -12.12 2.48 -3.26
N LEU A 186 -12.69 1.28 -3.39
CA LEU A 186 -13.59 0.96 -4.52
C LEU A 186 -14.83 1.85 -4.52
N LYS A 187 -15.48 2.02 -3.36
CA LYS A 187 -16.65 2.90 -3.22
C LYS A 187 -16.31 4.35 -3.52
N ALA A 188 -15.18 4.85 -3.02
CA ALA A 188 -14.74 6.21 -3.27
C ALA A 188 -14.39 6.44 -4.75
N THR A 189 -13.77 5.46 -5.41
CA THR A 189 -13.50 5.48 -6.85
C THR A 189 -14.80 5.52 -7.66
N ASP A 190 -15.80 4.71 -7.31
CA ASP A 190 -17.11 4.73 -7.98
C ASP A 190 -17.78 6.11 -7.89
N GLU A 191 -17.72 6.74 -6.71
CA GLU A 191 -18.21 8.10 -6.53
C GLU A 191 -17.42 9.11 -7.38
N ALA A 192 -16.09 9.06 -7.34
CA ALA A 192 -15.22 9.95 -8.10
C ALA A 192 -15.45 9.85 -9.60
N VAL A 193 -15.56 8.63 -10.15
CA VAL A 193 -15.90 8.41 -11.55
C VAL A 193 -17.28 8.97 -11.89
N GLY A 194 -18.26 8.83 -10.99
CA GLY A 194 -19.60 9.38 -11.19
C GLY A 194 -19.65 10.92 -11.21
N LYS A 195 -18.71 11.59 -10.55
CA LYS A 195 -18.63 13.06 -10.45
C LYS A 195 -17.82 13.72 -11.56
N LEU A 196 -16.86 12.99 -12.14
CA LEU A 196 -15.95 13.47 -13.18
C LEU A 196 -16.38 13.08 -14.60
N LYS A 197 -17.51 12.36 -14.74
CA LYS A 197 -18.19 12.11 -16.01
C LYS A 197 -19.13 13.25 -16.37
#